data_AF-A0A6V7PN62-F1
#
_entry.id   AF-A0A6V7PN62-F1
#
_cell.length_a   1.000
_cell.length_b   1.000
_cell.length_c   1.000
_cell.angle_alpha   90.00
_cell.angle_beta   90.00
_cell.angle_gamma   90.00
#
_symmetry.space_group_name_H-M   'P 1'
#
loop_
_entity.id
_entity.type
_entity.pdbx_description
1 polymer ?
#
loop_
_entity_poly.entity_id
_entity_poly.type
_entity_poly.pdbx_seq_one_letter_code
_entity_poly.pdbx_strand_id
1 'polypeptide(L)'
;MDYCLERLVGRIDSEEGDKLKDLILSDRLSKLIRMRLEMQVPYASKWPQALSIQSQPMNLPTRMKQRGVLVDEIWHAAGDAGLDIDWYVKRTVLGGIYSTSEVYMVTDNSPELGDTWTFVDRRIKDALDLEKTVQEAANLAEAVGAGWAAQCRGSLRELFKDEVV
;
A
#
# COMPACT_ATOMS: atom_id res chain seq x y z
N MET A 1 -4.05 -16.41 12.71
CA MET A 1 -4.15 -15.49 11.55
C MET A 1 -5.60 -15.12 11.33
N ASP A 2 -6.50 -16.08 11.10
CA ASP A 2 -7.92 -15.78 10.82
C ASP A 2 -8.65 -15.08 11.99
N TYR A 3 -8.43 -15.53 13.22
CA TYR A 3 -8.96 -14.83 14.41
C TYR A 3 -8.44 -13.39 14.57
N CYS A 4 -7.19 -13.12 14.20
CA CYS A 4 -6.64 -11.76 14.24
C CYS A 4 -7.25 -10.87 13.14
N LEU A 5 -7.59 -11.48 12.00
CA LEU A 5 -8.26 -10.79 10.90
C LEU A 5 -9.71 -10.45 11.28
N GLU A 6 -10.47 -11.41 11.80
CA GLU A 6 -11.84 -11.17 12.29
C GLU A 6 -11.88 -10.11 13.39
N ARG A 7 -10.89 -10.13 14.30
CA ARG A 7 -10.76 -9.11 15.34
C ARG A 7 -10.39 -7.74 14.77
N LEU A 8 -9.62 -7.68 13.69
CA LEU A 8 -9.29 -6.43 13.00
C LEU A 8 -10.55 -5.84 12.36
N VAL A 9 -11.29 -6.65 11.60
CA VAL A 9 -12.57 -6.26 10.98
C VAL A 9 -13.56 -5.79 12.05
N GLY A 10 -13.70 -6.52 13.15
CA GLY A 10 -14.57 -6.08 14.26
C GLY A 10 -14.16 -4.75 14.90
N ARG A 11 -12.86 -4.40 14.95
CA ARG A 11 -12.41 -3.07 15.41
C ARG A 11 -12.69 -1.98 14.38
N ILE A 12 -12.55 -2.30 13.09
CA ILE A 12 -12.86 -1.39 11.98
C ILE A 12 -14.37 -1.07 11.96
N ASP A 13 -15.22 -2.05 12.24
CA ASP A 13 -16.68 -1.86 12.28
C ASP A 13 -17.20 -1.16 13.55
N SER A 14 -16.33 -0.95 14.55
CA SER A 14 -16.65 -0.27 15.81
C SER A 14 -16.49 1.27 15.69
N GLU A 15 -16.72 2.01 16.78
CA GLU A 15 -16.50 3.49 16.84
C GLU A 15 -15.09 3.93 16.42
N GLU A 16 -14.11 3.02 16.43
CA GLU A 16 -12.76 3.26 15.91
C GLU A 16 -12.74 3.47 14.39
N GLY A 17 -13.66 2.84 13.64
CA GLY A 17 -13.84 3.02 12.21
C GLY A 17 -14.26 4.43 11.81
N ASP A 18 -15.15 5.05 12.57
CA ASP A 18 -15.56 6.42 12.31
C ASP A 18 -14.42 7.42 12.54
N LYS A 19 -13.59 7.18 13.58
CA LYS A 19 -12.37 7.97 13.81
C LYS A 19 -11.31 7.77 12.72
N LEU A 20 -11.29 6.63 12.04
CA LEU A 20 -10.38 6.40 10.91
C LEU A 20 -10.80 7.24 9.70
N LYS A 21 -12.09 7.42 9.44
CA LYS A 21 -12.59 8.20 8.29
C LYS A 21 -12.12 9.67 8.32
N ASP A 22 -11.95 10.23 9.51
CA ASP A 22 -11.51 11.63 9.71
C ASP A 22 -10.00 11.84 9.47
N LEU A 23 -9.20 10.76 9.45
CA LEU A 23 -7.75 10.84 9.26
C LEU A 23 -7.38 10.97 7.78
N ILE A 24 -6.16 11.42 7.48
CA ILE A 24 -5.59 11.32 6.13
C ILE A 24 -5.28 9.86 5.77
N LEU A 25 -5.26 9.51 4.48
CA LEU A 25 -5.05 8.13 4.00
C LEU A 25 -3.80 7.47 4.60
N SER A 26 -2.68 8.21 4.68
CA SER A 26 -1.43 7.71 5.27
C SER A 26 -1.62 7.27 6.72
N ASP A 27 -2.25 8.12 7.54
CA ASP A 27 -2.47 7.86 8.96
C ASP A 27 -3.47 6.71 9.17
N ARG A 28 -4.47 6.58 8.29
CA ARG A 28 -5.40 5.43 8.29
C ARG A 28 -4.66 4.13 8.07
N LEU A 29 -3.86 4.06 7.00
CA LEU A 29 -3.08 2.86 6.66
C LEU A 29 -2.10 2.52 7.77
N SER A 30 -1.39 3.52 8.30
CA SER A 30 -0.46 3.35 9.43
C SER A 30 -1.16 2.75 10.65
N LYS A 31 -2.32 3.31 11.00
CA LYS A 31 -3.10 2.88 12.15
C LYS A 31 -3.66 1.46 11.96
N LEU A 32 -4.13 1.12 10.76
CA LEU A 32 -4.60 -0.23 10.44
C LEU A 32 -3.49 -1.28 10.55
N ILE A 33 -2.31 -1.00 9.98
CA ILE A 33 -1.13 -1.88 10.10
C ILE A 33 -0.71 -2.01 11.56
N ARG A 34 -0.65 -0.88 12.29
CA ARG A 34 -0.30 -0.86 13.71
C ARG A 34 -1.26 -1.70 14.53
N MET A 35 -2.57 -1.52 14.39
CA MET A 35 -3.58 -2.34 15.09
C MET A 35 -3.38 -3.83 14.84
N ARG A 36 -3.01 -4.21 13.62
CA ARG A 36 -2.75 -5.60 13.27
C ARG A 36 -1.46 -6.14 13.89
N LEU A 37 -0.39 -5.34 13.94
CA LEU A 37 0.89 -5.68 14.57
C LEU A 37 0.77 -5.73 16.10
N GLU A 38 0.00 -4.83 16.71
CA GLU A 38 -0.28 -4.82 18.16
C GLU A 38 -0.88 -6.15 18.64
N MET A 39 -1.70 -6.81 17.82
CA MET A 39 -2.23 -8.15 18.13
C MET A 39 -1.15 -9.24 18.20
N GLN A 40 0.03 -9.00 17.64
CA GLN A 40 1.15 -9.93 17.63
C GLN A 40 2.16 -9.66 18.74
N VAL A 41 2.15 -8.46 19.33
CA VAL A 41 3.08 -8.03 20.40
C VAL A 41 3.15 -9.03 21.55
N PRO A 42 2.04 -9.61 22.07
CA PRO A 42 2.11 -10.61 23.14
C PRO A 42 2.88 -11.89 22.77
N TYR A 43 3.05 -12.14 21.47
CA TYR A 43 3.69 -13.33 20.91
C TYR A 43 5.02 -13.02 20.21
N ALA A 44 5.54 -11.79 20.34
CA ALA A 44 6.74 -11.32 19.63
C ALA A 44 7.96 -12.26 19.80
N SER A 45 8.16 -12.82 20.99
CA SER A 45 9.27 -13.75 21.29
C SER A 45 9.22 -15.07 20.53
N LYS A 46 8.02 -15.53 20.14
CA LYS A 46 7.78 -16.76 19.38
C LYS A 46 7.46 -16.49 17.90
N TRP A 47 7.32 -15.21 17.54
CA TRP A 47 6.98 -14.76 16.21
C TRP A 47 8.04 -15.12 15.14
N PRO A 48 9.36 -15.01 15.37
CA PRO A 48 10.33 -15.44 14.37
C PRO A 48 10.23 -16.92 14.03
N GLN A 49 9.94 -17.79 15.00
CA GLN A 49 9.68 -19.21 14.76
C GLN A 49 8.38 -19.41 13.98
N ALA A 50 7.33 -18.65 14.30
CA ALA A 50 6.09 -18.68 13.54
C ALA A 50 6.30 -18.23 12.09
N LEU A 51 7.06 -17.17 11.84
CA LEU A 51 7.44 -16.71 10.50
C LEU A 51 8.23 -17.79 9.74
N SER A 52 9.17 -18.47 10.40
CA SER A 52 9.90 -19.58 9.80
C SER A 52 8.98 -20.72 9.35
N ILE A 53 8.02 -21.12 10.19
CA ILE A 53 7.02 -22.14 9.83
C ILE A 53 6.12 -21.68 8.67
N GLN A 54 5.74 -20.40 8.65
CA GLN A 54 4.93 -19.81 7.58
C GLN A 54 5.66 -19.78 6.23
N SER A 55 6.97 -19.60 6.24
CA SER A 55 7.83 -19.58 5.04
C SER A 55 8.09 -20.97 4.45
N GLN A 56 7.66 -22.05 5.13
CA GLN A 56 7.81 -23.40 4.59
C GLN A 56 6.96 -23.58 3.32
N PRO A 57 7.47 -24.22 2.26
CA PRO A 57 6.77 -24.36 0.98
C PRO A 57 5.36 -24.95 1.09
N MET A 58 5.15 -25.89 2.03
CA MET A 58 3.86 -26.52 2.27
C MET A 58 2.80 -25.56 2.83
N ASN A 59 3.23 -24.56 3.59
CA ASN A 59 2.34 -23.58 4.22
C ASN A 59 2.18 -22.31 3.37
N LEU A 60 3.15 -22.03 2.50
CA LEU A 60 3.28 -20.78 1.77
C LEU A 60 2.00 -20.38 1.00
N PRO A 61 1.33 -21.25 0.23
CA PRO A 61 0.13 -20.85 -0.52
C PRO A 61 -1.00 -20.37 0.39
N THR A 62 -1.25 -21.10 1.48
CA THR A 62 -2.28 -20.74 2.47
C THR A 62 -1.93 -19.44 3.19
N ARG A 63 -0.67 -19.26 3.59
CA ARG A 63 -0.22 -18.04 4.27
C ARG A 63 -0.25 -16.81 3.38
N MET A 64 0.14 -16.95 2.12
CA MET A 64 0.06 -15.87 1.13
C MET A 64 -1.38 -15.48 0.84
N LYS A 65 -2.30 -16.45 0.76
CA LYS A 65 -3.74 -16.18 0.64
C LYS A 65 -4.24 -15.37 1.85
N GLN A 66 -3.92 -15.80 3.07
CA GLN A 66 -4.31 -15.08 4.30
C GLN A 66 -3.75 -13.65 4.35
N ARG A 67 -2.48 -13.46 3.99
CA ARG A 67 -1.85 -12.13 3.89
C ARG A 67 -2.52 -11.27 2.82
N GLY A 68 -2.90 -11.88 1.72
CA GLY A 68 -3.63 -11.24 0.65
C GLY A 68 -4.97 -10.68 1.10
N VAL A 69 -5.80 -11.51 1.75
CA VAL A 69 -7.10 -11.08 2.30
C VAL A 69 -6.90 -9.96 3.32
N LEU A 70 -5.91 -10.06 4.21
CA LEU A 70 -5.60 -9.01 5.18
C LEU A 70 -5.30 -7.66 4.50
N VAL A 71 -4.50 -7.67 3.45
CA VAL A 71 -4.14 -6.46 2.70
C VAL A 71 -5.38 -5.87 2.02
N ASP A 72 -6.25 -6.71 1.46
CA ASP A 72 -7.49 -6.27 0.83
C ASP A 72 -8.43 -5.61 1.85
N GLU A 73 -8.57 -6.20 3.03
CA GLU A 73 -9.38 -5.63 4.13
C GLU A 73 -8.82 -4.29 4.63
N ILE A 74 -7.48 -4.15 4.73
CA ILE A 74 -6.86 -2.88 5.11
C ILE A 74 -7.13 -1.81 4.05
N TRP A 75 -7.00 -2.14 2.77
CA TRP A 75 -7.31 -1.20 1.68
C TRP A 75 -8.79 -0.82 1.66
N HIS A 76 -9.68 -1.79 1.88
CA HIS A 76 -11.12 -1.55 1.96
C HIS A 76 -11.45 -0.60 3.12
N ALA A 77 -10.88 -0.85 4.30
CA ALA A 77 -11.09 -0.05 5.51
C ALA A 77 -10.46 1.35 5.45
N ALA A 78 -9.33 1.50 4.74
CA ALA A 78 -8.71 2.80 4.52
C ALA A 78 -9.58 3.75 3.67
N GLY A 79 -10.55 3.18 2.95
CA GLY A 79 -11.35 3.84 1.94
C GLY A 79 -10.57 3.95 0.65
N ASP A 80 -11.19 3.56 -0.47
CA ASP A 80 -10.62 3.63 -1.82
C ASP A 80 -10.56 5.08 -2.34
N ALA A 81 -9.92 5.95 -1.55
CA ALA A 81 -9.76 7.36 -1.85
C ALA A 81 -8.48 7.55 -2.67
N GLY A 82 -8.61 7.29 -3.98
CA GLY A 82 -8.13 8.27 -4.95
C GLY A 82 -6.74 8.07 -5.52
N LEU A 83 -6.39 6.86 -5.96
CA LEU A 83 -5.16 6.67 -6.74
C LEU A 83 -5.41 5.72 -7.91
N ASP A 84 -5.20 6.19 -9.14
CA ASP A 84 -5.42 5.46 -10.40
C ASP A 84 -4.31 4.42 -10.70
N ILE A 85 -3.79 3.76 -9.65
CA ILE A 85 -2.80 2.70 -9.80
C ILE A 85 -3.49 1.34 -9.73
N ASP A 86 -2.99 0.39 -10.53
CA ASP A 86 -3.41 -1.01 -10.54
C ASP A 86 -3.47 -1.58 -9.11
N TRP A 87 -4.60 -2.19 -8.79
CA TRP A 87 -4.87 -2.80 -7.50
C TRP A 87 -3.79 -3.82 -7.09
N TYR A 88 -3.18 -4.54 -8.05
CA TYR A 88 -2.11 -5.50 -7.79
C TYR A 88 -0.84 -4.82 -7.27
N VAL A 89 -0.54 -3.60 -7.74
CA VAL A 89 0.59 -2.81 -7.26
C VAL A 89 0.31 -2.36 -5.83
N LYS A 90 -0.88 -1.80 -5.57
CA LYS A 90 -1.32 -1.41 -4.22
C LYS A 90 -1.24 -2.59 -3.23
N ARG A 91 -1.70 -3.77 -3.63
CA ARG A 91 -1.63 -4.99 -2.82
C ARG A 91 -0.18 -5.42 -2.57
N THR A 92 0.67 -5.38 -3.58
CA THR A 92 2.08 -5.78 -3.48
C THR A 92 2.85 -4.86 -2.55
N VAL A 93 2.67 -3.54 -2.71
CA VAL A 93 3.34 -2.53 -1.89
C VAL A 93 2.88 -2.67 -0.44
N LEU A 94 1.58 -2.67 -0.17
CA LEU A 94 1.07 -2.76 1.20
C LEU A 94 1.42 -4.10 1.87
N GLY A 95 1.35 -5.21 1.12
CA GLY A 95 1.79 -6.51 1.60
C GLY A 95 3.29 -6.57 1.92
N GLY A 96 4.11 -5.87 1.13
CA GLY A 96 5.55 -5.70 1.38
C GLY A 96 5.83 -4.88 2.63
N ILE A 97 5.15 -3.74 2.80
CA ILE A 97 5.25 -2.89 4.00
C ILE A 97 4.87 -3.70 5.24
N TYR A 98 3.73 -4.40 5.20
CA TYR A 98 3.28 -5.22 6.31
C TYR A 98 4.30 -6.32 6.65
N SER A 99 4.78 -7.06 5.64
CA SER A 99 5.73 -8.16 5.85
C SER A 99 7.07 -7.70 6.40
N THR A 100 7.58 -6.56 5.90
CA THR A 100 8.84 -5.98 6.40
C THR A 100 8.68 -5.40 7.80
N SER A 101 7.51 -4.83 8.11
CA SER A 101 7.19 -4.34 9.45
C SER A 101 7.08 -5.46 10.48
N GLU A 102 6.50 -6.62 10.11
CA GLU A 102 6.49 -7.81 10.98
C GLU A 102 7.91 -8.27 11.33
N VAL A 103 8.83 -8.25 10.37
CA VAL A 103 10.24 -8.63 10.59
C VAL A 103 10.95 -7.57 11.44
N TYR A 104 10.74 -6.30 11.16
CA TYR A 104 11.34 -5.19 11.90
C TYR A 104 10.92 -5.22 13.39
N MET A 105 9.64 -5.44 13.65
CA MET A 105 9.07 -5.54 15.00
C MET A 105 9.75 -6.61 15.87
N VAL A 106 10.17 -7.73 15.29
CA VAL A 106 10.86 -8.81 16.01
C VAL A 106 12.28 -8.41 16.44
N THR A 107 12.89 -7.48 15.70
CA THR A 107 14.25 -6.98 15.97
C THR A 107 14.27 -5.71 16.81
N ASP A 108 13.11 -5.11 17.04
CA ASP A 108 12.96 -3.84 17.74
C ASP A 108 13.06 -4.02 19.27
N ASN A 109 13.99 -3.29 19.88
CA ASN A 109 14.20 -3.27 21.33
C ASN A 109 13.85 -1.90 21.96
N SER A 110 13.23 -1.00 21.17
CA SER A 110 12.80 0.32 21.63
C SER A 110 11.61 0.21 22.61
N PRO A 111 11.45 1.19 23.52
CA PRO A 111 10.29 1.24 24.39
C PRO A 111 8.99 1.27 23.57
N GLU A 112 8.04 0.39 23.92
CA GLU A 112 6.72 0.28 23.29
C GLU A 112 6.74 0.09 21.75
N LEU A 113 7.85 -0.40 21.19
CA LEU A 113 8.06 -0.57 19.75
C LEU A 113 7.98 0.75 18.94
N GLY A 114 8.41 1.86 19.56
CA GLY A 114 8.39 3.18 18.94
C GLY A 114 9.10 3.25 17.59
N ASP A 115 10.22 2.53 17.44
CA ASP A 115 10.97 2.48 16.18
C ASP A 115 10.17 1.73 15.10
N THR A 116 9.46 0.66 15.46
CA THR A 116 8.56 -0.07 14.54
C THR A 116 7.44 0.83 14.02
N TRP A 117 6.81 1.63 14.89
CA TRP A 117 5.73 2.52 14.47
C TRP A 117 6.25 3.62 13.55
N THR A 118 7.40 4.20 13.88
CA THR A 118 8.08 5.18 13.02
C THR A 118 8.47 4.57 11.66
N PHE A 119 8.90 3.31 11.65
CA PHE A 119 9.21 2.58 10.42
C PHE A 119 7.97 2.40 9.54
N VAL A 120 6.84 1.98 10.11
CA VAL A 120 5.56 1.82 9.40
C VAL A 120 5.13 3.15 8.78
N ASP A 121 5.10 4.22 9.57
CA ASP A 121 4.69 5.55 9.10
C ASP A 121 5.55 6.04 7.93
N ARG A 122 6.86 5.87 8.04
CA ARG A 122 7.79 6.23 6.96
C ARG A 122 7.54 5.41 5.69
N ARG A 123 7.34 4.09 5.82
CA ARG A 123 7.13 3.21 4.65
C ARG A 123 5.82 3.48 3.93
N ILE A 124 4.76 3.81 4.66
CA ILE A 124 3.48 4.18 4.05
C ILE A 124 3.60 5.52 3.33
N LYS A 125 4.26 6.50 3.96
CA LYS A 125 4.53 7.78 3.30
C LYS A 125 5.34 7.60 2.02
N ASP A 126 6.42 6.83 2.08
CA ASP A 126 7.27 6.52 0.91
C ASP A 126 6.44 5.89 -0.23
N ALA A 127 5.50 4.99 0.10
CA ALA A 127 4.64 4.35 -0.88
C ALA A 127 3.68 5.33 -1.56
N LEU A 128 3.02 6.19 -0.77
CA LEU A 128 2.09 7.21 -1.30
C LEU A 128 2.83 8.27 -2.12
N ASP A 129 4.04 8.65 -1.72
CA ASP A 129 4.86 9.62 -2.47
C ASP A 129 5.40 9.01 -3.78
N LEU A 130 5.78 7.73 -3.77
CA LEU A 130 6.17 7.00 -4.98
C LEU A 130 5.02 6.92 -5.98
N GLU A 131 3.82 6.61 -5.51
CA GLU A 131 2.61 6.52 -6.32
C GLU A 131 2.24 7.87 -6.97
N LYS A 132 2.31 8.97 -6.22
CA LYS A 132 2.16 10.33 -6.78
C LYS A 132 3.20 10.63 -7.85
N THR A 133 4.46 10.30 -7.59
CA THR A 133 5.57 10.54 -8.52
C THR A 133 5.37 9.80 -9.83
N VAL A 134 4.90 8.54 -9.78
CA VAL A 134 4.57 7.74 -10.96
C VAL A 134 3.42 8.37 -11.75
N GLN A 135 2.38 8.84 -11.06
CA GLN A 135 1.24 9.49 -11.71
C GLN A 135 1.63 10.80 -12.39
N GLU A 136 2.42 11.63 -11.73
CA GLU A 136 2.92 12.89 -12.30
C GLU A 136 3.80 12.65 -13.52
N ALA A 137 4.66 11.63 -13.49
CA ALA A 137 5.48 11.23 -14.62
C ALA A 137 4.64 10.74 -15.81
N ALA A 138 3.59 9.94 -15.55
CA ALA A 138 2.66 9.49 -16.59
C ALA A 138 1.92 10.68 -17.24
N ASN A 139 1.37 11.57 -16.43
CA ASN A 139 0.67 12.77 -16.91
C ASN A 139 1.58 13.69 -17.73
N LEU A 140 2.84 13.86 -17.31
CA LEU A 140 3.82 14.64 -18.06
C LEU A 140 4.14 13.99 -19.42
N ALA A 141 4.33 12.66 -19.45
CA ALA A 141 4.61 11.94 -20.69
C ALA A 141 3.43 12.08 -21.69
N GLU A 142 2.19 11.99 -21.21
CA GLU A 142 1.00 12.21 -22.03
C GLU A 142 0.91 13.64 -22.55
N ALA A 143 1.16 14.65 -21.71
CA ALA A 143 1.13 16.05 -22.11
C ALA A 143 2.19 16.38 -23.16
N VAL A 144 3.41 15.86 -23.00
CA VAL A 144 4.50 16.01 -23.97
C VAL A 144 4.15 15.30 -25.28
N GLY A 145 3.63 14.07 -25.21
CA GLY A 145 3.18 13.31 -26.38
C GLY A 145 2.05 14.02 -27.15
N ALA A 146 1.07 14.57 -26.44
CA ALA A 146 -0.03 15.34 -27.02
C ALA A 146 0.48 16.64 -27.68
N GLY A 147 1.43 17.33 -27.05
CA GLY A 147 2.08 18.53 -27.59
C GLY A 147 2.83 18.24 -28.89
N TRP A 148 3.61 17.17 -28.93
CA TRP A 148 4.29 16.70 -30.14
C TRP A 148 3.29 16.30 -31.24
N ALA A 149 2.22 15.58 -30.91
CA ALA A 149 1.18 15.21 -31.87
C ALA A 149 0.41 16.42 -32.43
N ALA A 150 0.20 17.47 -31.63
CA ALA A 150 -0.38 18.73 -32.08
C ALA A 150 0.57 19.47 -33.05
N GLN A 151 1.85 19.54 -32.71
CA GLN A 151 2.90 20.15 -33.54
C GLN A 151 3.02 19.44 -34.90
N CYS A 152 3.10 18.11 -34.94
CA CYS A 152 3.18 17.34 -36.17
C CYS A 152 1.93 17.49 -37.05
N ARG A 153 0.73 17.56 -36.46
CA ARG A 153 -0.51 17.81 -37.21
C ARG A 153 -0.57 19.21 -37.83
N GLY A 154 -0.05 20.22 -37.14
CA GLY A 154 0.10 21.57 -37.68
C GLY A 154 1.04 21.60 -38.89
N SER A 155 2.21 20.97 -38.74
CA SER A 155 3.23 20.92 -39.81
C SER A 155 2.79 20.10 -41.02
N LEU A 156 2.07 18.99 -40.83
CA LEU A 156 1.50 18.19 -41.93
C LEU A 156 0.40 18.96 -42.68
N ARG A 157 -0.43 19.73 -41.99
CA ARG A 157 -1.50 20.52 -42.63
C ARG A 157 -0.96 21.70 -43.45
N GLU A 158 0.20 22.26 -43.06
CA GLU A 158 0.93 23.24 -43.88
C GLU A 158 1.56 22.58 -45.11
N LEU A 159 2.19 21.41 -44.97
CA LEU A 159 2.84 20.69 -46.08
C LEU A 159 1.87 20.22 -47.18
N PHE A 160 0.63 19.86 -46.83
CA PHE A 160 -0.40 19.46 -47.81
C PHE A 160 -1.22 20.63 -48.37
N LYS A 161 -0.96 21.87 -47.93
CA LYS A 161 -1.60 23.08 -48.49
C LYS A 161 -0.93 23.53 -49.79
N ASP A 162 0.35 23.19 -49.96
CA ASP A 162 1.15 23.54 -51.14
C ASP A 162 1.03 22.53 -52.30
N GLU A 163 0.31 21.42 -52.11
CA GLU A 163 0.10 20.36 -53.13
C GLU A 163 -1.23 20.47 -53.90
N VAL A 164 -2.07 21.47 -53.59
CA VAL A 164 -3.32 21.77 -54.33
C VAL A 164 -3.23 23.18 -54.94
N VAL A 165 -2.35 23.33 -55.92
CA VAL A 165 -2.41 24.38 -56.96
C VAL A 165 -2.06 23.77 -58.31
#